data_AF-A0A8S1IQG0-F1
#
_entry.id   AF-A0A8S1IQG0-F1
#
_cell.length_a   1.000
_cell.length_b   1.000
_cell.length_c   1.000
_cell.angle_alpha   90.00
_cell.angle_beta   90.00
_cell.angle_gamma   90.00
#
_symmetry.space_group_name_H-M   'P 1'
#
loop_
_entity.id
_entity.type
_entity.pdbx_description
1 polymer ?
#
loop_
_entity_poly.entity_id
_entity_poly.type
_entity_poly.pdbx_seq_one_letter_code
_entity_poly.pdbx_strand_id
1 'polypeptide(L)'
;MATSGEGRPSSEPGADSDTGGASSSNRGAALNDLILWLLRDGRVANLVALAVANALVAGGIRSVEALHAAKADRIRACLPDAGMRRVVGRALSRSRKQQQDRAEKGNTESVVCQKNECMENGDCQREDGAEKRGAENVGFQGKESAENGDAQKRERTENGAEEGVVRSAKRRRKAQDGGRKADGPPKGTGDRGPIRVNRSPVLILWAAVAGERLGMDWSEALSVGGGVASVCAQAKGRRLGLKHGGEGPIDGSQGQGQAQIRILGIEIVVRETGEGLRAVDGDGVVQPRYVYDRLRRAFGERFGDVYEVMMGLAGALDSGELEGRRGFEMYERFRPGVPEGRAGWGAAGELSLEEVGRMAGEQEGRMLEEAEGRVAAAVASRKDGATVGEVAVEVRMDVGVVGRCLEGLQARGEVYCSQDRFMVL
;
A
#
# COMPACT_ATOMS: atom_id res chain seq x y z
N MET A 1 57.74 -60.78 38.47
CA MET A 1 56.95 -61.84 37.79
C MET A 1 55.49 -61.58 38.06
N ALA A 2 54.63 -61.75 37.06
CA ALA A 2 53.22 -61.37 37.13
C ALA A 2 52.30 -62.60 37.10
N THR A 3 51.18 -62.51 37.81
CA THR A 3 49.98 -63.36 37.70
C THR A 3 48.79 -62.41 37.74
N SER A 4 48.10 -62.20 36.62
CA SER A 4 46.89 -62.93 36.24
C SER A 4 45.65 -62.55 37.07
N GLY A 5 44.62 -62.02 36.41
CA GLY A 5 43.34 -61.65 36.99
C GLY A 5 42.42 -61.03 35.93
N GLU A 6 41.49 -61.83 35.40
CA GLU A 6 40.55 -61.45 34.34
C GLU A 6 39.36 -60.60 34.85
N GLY A 7 38.62 -59.97 33.93
CA GLY A 7 37.17 -59.83 34.10
C GLY A 7 36.50 -58.50 33.73
N ARG A 8 35.96 -58.44 32.50
CA ARG A 8 34.81 -57.60 32.02
C ARG A 8 34.79 -56.08 32.30
N PRO A 9 34.63 -55.25 31.25
CA PRO A 9 33.76 -54.07 31.32
C PRO A 9 32.30 -54.45 31.02
N SER A 10 31.38 -53.77 31.69
CA SER A 10 29.93 -53.94 31.56
C SER A 10 29.41 -53.43 30.21
N SER A 11 28.36 -54.09 29.71
CA SER A 11 27.52 -53.59 28.62
C SER A 11 26.75 -52.34 29.05
N GLU A 12 27.05 -51.18 28.45
CA GLU A 12 26.19 -50.00 28.53
C GLU A 12 24.98 -50.12 27.57
N PRO A 13 23.83 -49.49 27.89
CA PRO A 13 22.62 -49.58 27.08
C PRO A 13 22.75 -48.77 25.79
N GLY A 14 22.09 -49.25 24.72
CA GLY A 14 22.02 -48.54 23.45
C GLY A 14 21.35 -47.18 23.59
N ALA A 15 22.04 -46.13 23.14
CA ALA A 15 21.44 -44.81 22.96
C ALA A 15 20.68 -44.78 21.63
N ASP A 16 19.34 -44.84 21.71
CA ASP A 16 18.47 -44.65 20.54
C ASP A 16 18.73 -43.28 19.91
N SER A 17 19.35 -43.28 18.73
CA SER A 17 19.65 -42.09 17.94
C SER A 17 18.52 -41.78 16.96
N ASP A 18 17.27 -41.78 17.46
CA ASP A 18 16.06 -41.67 16.65
C ASP A 18 15.18 -40.45 17.01
N THR A 19 15.76 -39.24 16.88
CA THR A 19 15.02 -37.96 17.02
C THR A 19 15.41 -36.92 15.94
N GLY A 20 15.76 -37.36 14.72
CA GLY A 20 16.08 -36.46 13.60
C GLY A 20 14.88 -35.96 12.78
N GLY A 21 13.85 -36.80 12.58
CA GLY A 21 12.85 -36.58 11.51
C GLY A 21 11.70 -35.61 11.82
N ALA A 22 11.31 -35.42 13.08
CA ALA A 22 10.08 -34.69 13.43
C ALA A 22 10.21 -33.15 13.43
N SER A 23 11.43 -32.62 13.49
CA SER A 23 11.68 -31.18 13.66
C SER A 23 11.51 -30.37 12.37
N SER A 24 11.92 -30.92 11.23
CA SER A 24 11.89 -30.24 9.93
C SER A 24 10.46 -30.07 9.40
N SER A 25 9.64 -31.12 9.38
CA SER A 25 8.24 -31.06 8.91
C SER A 25 7.40 -30.05 9.69
N ASN A 26 7.53 -30.02 11.02
CA ASN A 26 6.78 -29.09 11.87
C ASN A 26 7.22 -27.62 11.66
N ARG A 27 8.52 -27.39 11.38
CA ARG A 27 9.01 -26.05 11.00
C ARG A 27 8.46 -25.59 9.64
N GLY A 28 8.40 -26.50 8.65
CA GLY A 28 7.87 -26.21 7.32
C GLY A 28 6.38 -25.83 7.34
N ALA A 29 5.55 -26.62 8.04
CA ALA A 29 4.13 -26.33 8.21
C ALA A 29 3.89 -24.97 8.89
N ALA A 30 4.53 -24.76 10.05
CA ALA A 30 4.45 -23.50 10.81
C ALA A 30 4.84 -22.26 9.98
N LEU A 31 5.87 -22.39 9.13
CA LEU A 31 6.31 -21.32 8.23
C LEU A 31 5.26 -21.04 7.16
N ASN A 32 4.74 -22.08 6.51
CA ASN A 32 3.74 -21.97 5.44
C ASN A 32 2.43 -21.34 5.95
N ASP A 33 1.93 -21.76 7.11
CA ASP A 33 0.70 -21.22 7.70
C ASP A 33 0.81 -19.72 8.03
N LEU A 34 1.95 -19.30 8.59
CA LEU A 34 2.22 -17.88 8.85
C LEU A 34 2.37 -17.07 7.57
N ILE A 35 3.00 -17.61 6.52
CA ILE A 35 3.08 -16.96 5.21
C ILE A 35 1.68 -16.78 4.64
N LEU A 36 0.89 -17.85 4.54
CA LEU A 36 -0.46 -17.81 3.95
C LEU A 36 -1.37 -16.81 4.69
N TRP A 37 -1.29 -16.73 6.02
CA TRP A 37 -1.99 -15.71 6.80
C TRP A 37 -1.50 -14.28 6.53
N LEU A 38 -0.17 -14.06 6.48
CA LEU A 38 0.41 -12.75 6.16
C LEU A 38 0.00 -12.27 4.75
N LEU A 39 -0.05 -13.17 3.76
CA LEU A 39 -0.50 -12.86 2.40
C LEU A 39 -2.00 -12.55 2.36
N ARG A 40 -2.83 -13.45 2.88
CA ARG A 40 -4.30 -13.39 2.75
C ARG A 40 -4.93 -12.32 3.65
N ASP A 41 -4.67 -12.41 4.94
CA ASP A 41 -5.35 -11.61 5.96
C ASP A 41 -4.52 -10.37 6.34
N GLY A 42 -3.20 -10.50 6.34
CA GLY A 42 -2.28 -9.38 6.52
C GLY A 42 -2.19 -8.44 5.31
N ARG A 43 -2.36 -8.97 4.09
CA ARG A 43 -2.05 -8.31 2.80
C ARG A 43 -0.62 -7.79 2.75
N VAL A 44 0.32 -8.65 3.12
CA VAL A 44 1.76 -8.40 3.09
C VAL A 44 2.33 -8.90 1.76
N ALA A 45 3.27 -8.18 1.15
CA ALA A 45 3.92 -8.63 -0.08
C ALA A 45 4.77 -9.90 0.15
N ASN A 46 4.85 -10.78 -0.86
CA ASN A 46 5.44 -12.13 -0.75
C ASN A 46 6.81 -12.17 -0.04
N LEU A 47 7.76 -11.33 -0.46
CA LEU A 47 9.12 -11.29 0.13
C LEU A 47 9.10 -10.85 1.60
N VAL A 48 8.27 -9.86 1.95
CA VAL A 48 8.13 -9.38 3.33
C VAL A 48 7.41 -10.42 4.19
N ALA A 49 6.41 -11.13 3.65
CA ALA A 49 5.71 -12.19 4.36
C ALA A 49 6.65 -13.36 4.70
N LEU A 50 7.50 -13.79 3.75
CA LEU A 50 8.51 -14.83 3.95
C LEU A 50 9.56 -14.43 5.00
N ALA A 51 10.08 -13.20 4.94
CA ALA A 51 11.07 -12.71 5.90
C ALA A 51 10.49 -12.62 7.33
N VAL A 52 9.28 -12.07 7.46
CA VAL A 52 8.55 -11.97 8.73
C VAL A 52 8.23 -13.35 9.31
N ALA A 53 7.69 -14.27 8.50
CA ALA A 53 7.34 -15.61 8.96
C ALA A 53 8.58 -16.39 9.43
N ASN A 54 9.71 -16.30 8.72
CA ASN A 54 10.96 -16.91 9.15
C ASN A 54 11.45 -16.36 10.50
N ALA A 55 11.43 -15.05 10.70
CA ALA A 55 11.84 -14.43 11.96
C ALA A 55 10.89 -14.78 13.13
N LEU A 56 9.58 -14.89 12.87
CA LEU A 56 8.60 -15.37 13.87
C LEU A 56 8.85 -16.83 14.26
N VAL A 57 9.04 -17.73 13.29
CA VAL A 57 9.33 -19.15 13.54
C VAL A 57 10.66 -19.34 14.27
N ALA A 58 11.70 -18.57 13.90
CA ALA A 58 12.99 -18.56 14.60
C ALA A 58 12.85 -18.06 16.05
N GLY A 59 12.00 -17.04 16.28
CA GLY A 59 11.62 -16.56 17.62
C GLY A 59 10.63 -17.46 18.38
N GLY A 60 10.34 -18.66 17.88
CA GLY A 60 9.47 -19.63 18.55
C GLY A 60 7.98 -19.32 18.50
N ILE A 61 7.53 -18.47 17.57
CA ILE A 61 6.11 -18.27 17.23
C ILE A 61 5.82 -19.11 15.98
N ARG A 62 5.12 -20.23 16.16
CA ARG A 62 4.92 -21.27 15.14
C ARG A 62 3.47 -21.42 14.63
N SER A 63 2.56 -20.54 15.05
CA SER A 63 1.19 -20.53 14.55
C SER A 63 0.58 -19.13 14.63
N VAL A 64 -0.54 -18.92 13.92
CA VAL A 64 -1.29 -17.65 13.91
C VAL A 64 -1.91 -17.39 15.29
N GLU A 65 -2.38 -18.42 15.99
CA GLU A 65 -2.91 -18.34 17.36
C GLU A 65 -1.82 -17.93 18.34
N ALA A 66 -0.63 -18.54 18.23
CA ALA A 66 0.53 -18.18 19.03
C ALA A 66 0.99 -16.72 18.78
N LEU A 67 0.85 -16.23 17.54
CA LEU A 67 1.11 -14.83 17.19
C LEU A 67 0.04 -13.88 17.76
N HIS A 68 -1.24 -14.24 17.67
CA HIS A 68 -2.35 -13.46 18.22
C HIS A 68 -2.32 -13.37 19.76
N ALA A 69 -1.83 -14.42 20.44
CA ALA A 69 -1.65 -14.50 21.89
C ALA A 69 -0.30 -13.93 22.39
N ALA A 70 0.65 -13.65 21.50
CA ALA A 70 1.96 -13.13 21.90
C ALA A 70 1.87 -11.69 22.45
N LYS A 71 2.50 -11.46 23.62
CA LYS A 71 2.72 -10.11 24.14
C LYS A 71 3.59 -9.29 23.19
N ALA A 72 3.37 -7.98 23.14
CA ALA A 72 4.11 -7.07 22.26
C ALA A 72 5.63 -7.16 22.42
N ASP A 73 6.13 -7.46 23.62
CA ASP A 73 7.57 -7.61 23.90
C ASP A 73 8.16 -8.87 23.28
N ARG A 74 7.38 -9.96 23.23
CA ARG A 74 7.78 -11.20 22.54
C ARG A 74 7.86 -10.97 21.03
N ILE A 75 6.88 -10.28 20.45
CA ILE A 75 6.91 -9.90 19.03
C ILE A 75 8.09 -8.96 18.73
N ARG A 76 8.40 -8.02 19.63
CA ARG A 76 9.59 -7.15 19.54
C ARG A 76 10.91 -7.94 19.59
N ALA A 77 11.00 -8.97 20.42
CA ALA A 77 12.18 -9.85 20.48
C ALA A 77 12.36 -10.71 19.22
N CYS A 78 11.26 -11.18 18.59
CA CYS A 78 11.33 -11.93 17.34
C CYS A 78 11.64 -11.06 16.11
N LEU A 79 11.23 -9.77 16.13
CA LEU A 79 11.31 -8.86 14.99
C LEU A 79 12.12 -7.61 15.37
N PRO A 80 13.46 -7.61 15.21
CA PRO A 80 14.31 -6.47 15.53
C PRO A 80 14.14 -5.29 14.57
N ASP A 81 13.65 -5.50 13.35
CA ASP A 81 13.33 -4.44 12.40
C ASP A 81 12.01 -3.71 12.72
N ALA A 82 12.01 -2.38 12.62
CA ALA A 82 10.85 -1.52 12.83
C ALA A 82 9.82 -1.58 11.70
N GLY A 83 10.24 -1.86 10.45
CA GLY A 83 9.35 -2.11 9.32
C GLY A 83 8.50 -3.36 9.54
N MET A 84 9.16 -4.49 9.78
CA MET A 84 8.55 -5.81 10.04
C MET A 84 7.58 -5.77 11.23
N ARG A 85 7.94 -5.09 12.34
CA ARG A 85 7.02 -4.89 13.48
C ARG A 85 5.74 -4.14 13.09
N ARG A 86 5.85 -3.07 12.28
CA ARG A 86 4.68 -2.33 11.78
C ARG A 86 3.84 -3.17 10.83
N VAL A 87 4.47 -3.99 9.98
CA VAL A 87 3.77 -4.93 9.09
C VAL A 87 2.96 -5.95 9.89
N VAL A 88 3.55 -6.61 10.89
CA VAL A 88 2.85 -7.57 11.76
C VAL A 88 1.77 -6.90 12.61
N GLY A 89 2.03 -5.71 13.17
CA GLY A 89 1.02 -4.93 13.89
C GLY A 89 -0.19 -4.61 13.02
N ARG A 90 0.03 -4.11 11.79
CA ARG A 90 -1.05 -3.84 10.82
C ARG A 90 -1.81 -5.12 10.43
N ALA A 91 -1.12 -6.24 10.23
CA ALA A 91 -1.74 -7.54 9.92
C ALA A 91 -2.63 -8.05 11.08
N LEU A 92 -2.13 -8.00 12.32
CA LEU A 92 -2.89 -8.38 13.52
C LEU A 92 -4.13 -7.51 13.74
N SER A 93 -4.02 -6.20 13.56
CA SER A 93 -5.18 -5.28 13.65
C SER A 93 -6.22 -5.55 12.56
N ARG A 94 -5.79 -5.84 11.31
CA ARG A 94 -6.67 -6.24 10.21
C ARG A 94 -7.38 -7.57 10.49
N SER A 95 -6.64 -8.57 10.97
CA SER A 95 -7.17 -9.90 11.35
C SER A 95 -8.21 -9.80 12.47
N ARG A 96 -7.90 -9.07 13.57
CA ARG A 96 -8.86 -8.84 14.67
C ARG A 96 -10.14 -8.15 14.20
N LYS A 97 -10.03 -7.14 13.32
CA LYS A 97 -11.21 -6.49 12.74
C LYS A 97 -12.02 -7.46 11.88
N GLN A 98 -11.38 -8.27 11.03
CA GLN A 98 -12.10 -9.30 10.26
C GLN A 98 -12.78 -10.36 11.13
N GLN A 99 -12.16 -10.76 12.25
CA GLN A 99 -12.78 -11.67 13.22
C GLN A 99 -14.02 -11.04 13.87
N GLN A 100 -13.95 -9.76 14.25
CA GLN A 100 -15.09 -9.01 14.77
C GLN A 100 -16.20 -8.85 13.71
N ASP A 101 -15.87 -8.39 12.50
CA ASP A 101 -16.81 -8.23 11.39
C ASP A 101 -17.50 -9.57 11.02
N ARG A 102 -16.82 -10.71 11.19
CA ARG A 102 -17.40 -12.06 11.02
C ARG A 102 -18.29 -12.48 12.19
N ALA A 103 -17.93 -12.16 13.43
CA ALA A 103 -18.76 -12.43 14.60
C ALA A 103 -20.07 -11.63 14.55
N GLU A 104 -20.00 -10.36 14.15
CA GLU A 104 -21.18 -9.49 13.97
C GLU A 104 -22.10 -9.99 12.84
N LYS A 105 -21.53 -10.55 11.75
CA LYS A 105 -22.29 -11.19 10.66
C LYS A 105 -22.90 -12.54 11.05
N GLY A 106 -22.14 -13.42 11.68
CA GLY A 106 -22.66 -14.70 12.17
C GLY A 106 -23.79 -14.50 13.19
N ASN A 107 -23.72 -13.44 14.00
CA ASN A 107 -24.77 -13.09 14.95
C ASN A 107 -25.98 -12.37 14.31
N THR A 108 -25.87 -11.87 13.07
CA THR A 108 -27.03 -11.38 12.31
C THR A 108 -27.68 -12.51 11.50
N GLU A 109 -26.92 -13.49 11.01
CA GLU A 109 -27.47 -14.69 10.39
C GLU A 109 -28.19 -15.60 11.41
N SER A 110 -27.69 -15.73 12.65
CA SER A 110 -28.41 -16.46 13.72
C SER A 110 -29.72 -15.77 14.13
N VAL A 111 -29.73 -14.43 14.21
CA VAL A 111 -30.95 -13.64 14.50
C VAL A 111 -31.95 -13.69 13.35
N VAL A 112 -31.49 -13.85 12.10
CA VAL A 112 -32.38 -14.07 10.94
C VAL A 112 -32.94 -15.49 10.91
N CYS A 113 -32.14 -16.53 11.22
CA CYS A 113 -32.64 -17.90 11.36
C CYS A 113 -33.69 -18.04 12.49
N GLN A 114 -33.43 -17.50 13.68
CA GLN A 114 -34.40 -17.52 14.79
C GLN A 114 -35.70 -16.77 14.43
N LYS A 115 -35.64 -15.77 13.56
CA LYS A 115 -36.85 -15.07 13.08
C LYS A 115 -37.68 -15.88 12.07
N ASN A 116 -37.03 -16.78 11.33
CA ASN A 116 -37.71 -17.66 10.39
C ASN A 116 -38.33 -18.88 11.08
N GLU A 117 -37.68 -19.46 12.10
CA GLU A 117 -38.27 -20.52 12.93
C GLU A 117 -39.53 -20.05 13.70
N CYS A 118 -39.64 -18.75 14.00
CA CYS A 118 -40.83 -18.13 14.57
C CYS A 118 -41.98 -17.89 13.57
N MET A 119 -41.81 -18.11 12.25
CA MET A 119 -42.89 -17.97 11.27
C MET A 119 -43.58 -19.30 10.91
N GLU A 120 -43.00 -20.45 11.24
CA GLU A 120 -43.59 -21.76 10.91
C GLU A 120 -44.44 -22.38 12.03
N ASN A 121 -44.35 -21.85 13.26
CA ASN A 121 -45.19 -22.28 14.39
C ASN A 121 -46.24 -21.21 14.70
N GLY A 122 -47.40 -21.33 14.07
CA GLY A 122 -48.50 -20.38 14.25
C GLY A 122 -49.24 -20.58 15.57
N ASP A 123 -49.33 -19.52 16.37
CA ASP A 123 -50.49 -19.17 17.17
C ASP A 123 -50.39 -17.70 17.64
N CYS A 124 -51.46 -17.15 18.23
CA CYS A 124 -51.68 -15.77 18.74
C CYS A 124 -52.56 -14.84 17.88
N GLN A 125 -53.84 -15.21 17.83
CA GLN A 125 -55.04 -14.38 18.07
C GLN A 125 -55.02 -12.85 17.86
N ARG A 126 -56.07 -12.41 17.16
CA ARG A 126 -56.67 -11.06 17.11
C ARG A 126 -56.62 -10.28 18.43
N GLU A 127 -56.57 -8.94 18.32
CA GLU A 127 -57.74 -8.11 18.65
C GLU A 127 -57.89 -6.95 17.63
N ASP A 128 -59.13 -6.53 17.39
CA ASP A 128 -59.53 -5.57 16.36
C ASP A 128 -59.52 -4.11 16.87
N GLY A 129 -59.33 -3.13 15.97
CA GLY A 129 -59.37 -1.71 16.32
C GLY A 129 -59.47 -0.77 15.11
N ALA A 130 -60.71 -0.41 14.75
CA ALA A 130 -61.02 0.64 13.76
C ALA A 130 -60.54 2.04 14.26
N GLU A 131 -60.45 3.12 13.48
CA GLU A 131 -61.50 3.63 12.59
C GLU A 131 -61.00 4.66 11.53
N LYS A 132 -61.84 4.93 10.53
CA LYS A 132 -61.60 5.81 9.37
C LYS A 132 -62.06 7.26 9.61
N ARG A 133 -61.49 8.21 8.84
CA ARG A 133 -62.11 9.37 8.13
C ARG A 133 -61.04 10.47 7.91
N GLY A 134 -61.02 11.29 6.85
CA GLY A 134 -61.91 11.45 5.68
C GLY A 134 -62.35 12.91 5.47
N ALA A 135 -62.33 13.41 4.22
CA ALA A 135 -62.64 14.80 3.75
C ALA A 135 -61.56 15.87 4.06
N GLU A 136 -61.18 16.85 3.22
CA GLU A 136 -61.71 17.56 2.01
C GLU A 136 -62.24 19.00 2.24
N ASN A 137 -61.45 19.96 1.70
CA ASN A 137 -61.85 21.12 0.89
C ASN A 137 -62.41 22.44 1.51
N VAL A 138 -62.45 23.49 0.65
CA VAL A 138 -62.93 24.88 0.84
C VAL A 138 -61.97 25.82 1.59
N GLY A 139 -61.67 27.07 1.18
CA GLY A 139 -62.05 27.87 0.01
C GLY A 139 -62.62 29.26 0.39
N PHE A 140 -61.86 30.35 0.21
CA PHE A 140 -62.37 31.72 0.41
C PHE A 140 -61.65 32.78 -0.47
N GLN A 141 -62.38 33.83 -0.89
CA GLN A 141 -61.93 34.92 -1.78
C GLN A 141 -62.29 36.30 -1.21
N GLY A 142 -61.51 37.33 -1.59
CA GLY A 142 -61.82 38.77 -1.46
C GLY A 142 -60.52 39.61 -1.42
N LYS A 143 -60.06 40.28 -2.49
CA LYS A 143 -60.51 41.55 -3.12
C LYS A 143 -60.30 42.79 -2.22
N GLU A 144 -59.30 43.63 -2.53
CA GLU A 144 -59.40 44.97 -3.19
C GLU A 144 -59.64 46.11 -2.16
N SER A 145 -59.04 47.31 -2.20
CA SER A 145 -58.10 47.99 -3.12
C SER A 145 -57.44 49.23 -2.45
N ALA A 146 -56.33 49.76 -3.02
CA ALA A 146 -55.83 51.17 -2.96
C ALA A 146 -55.56 51.81 -1.56
N GLU A 147 -54.80 52.88 -1.29
CA GLU A 147 -53.72 53.70 -1.89
C GLU A 147 -53.17 54.55 -0.69
N ASN A 148 -52.01 55.23 -0.62
CA ASN A 148 -50.91 55.57 -1.53
C ASN A 148 -49.65 55.95 -0.70
N GLY A 149 -48.49 56.22 -1.32
CA GLY A 149 -47.45 57.11 -0.74
C GLY A 149 -46.05 56.55 -0.45
N ASP A 150 -45.12 56.88 -1.36
CA ASP A 150 -43.68 57.17 -1.23
C ASP A 150 -42.71 56.59 -0.17
N ALA A 151 -41.45 56.60 -0.64
CA ALA A 151 -40.17 56.63 0.11
C ALA A 151 -39.47 55.30 0.47
N GLN A 152 -38.57 54.92 -0.44
CA GLN A 152 -37.18 54.43 -0.23
C GLN A 152 -36.84 53.56 1.01
N LYS A 153 -35.99 52.54 0.75
CA LYS A 153 -35.12 51.80 1.71
C LYS A 153 -35.78 50.62 2.44
N ARG A 154 -35.88 49.46 1.74
CA ARG A 154 -35.83 48.09 2.32
C ARG A 154 -35.71 46.95 1.28
N GLU A 155 -34.87 47.11 0.25
CA GLU A 155 -34.58 46.03 -0.70
C GLU A 155 -33.35 45.21 -0.25
N ARG A 156 -33.50 44.41 0.83
CA ARG A 156 -32.49 43.43 1.26
C ARG A 156 -33.04 42.45 2.31
N THR A 157 -33.51 41.26 1.90
CA THR A 157 -33.32 39.94 2.56
C THR A 157 -34.27 38.83 2.05
N GLU A 158 -34.23 38.45 0.75
CA GLU A 158 -34.85 37.17 0.32
C GLU A 158 -33.91 36.27 -0.51
N ASN A 159 -33.10 36.84 -1.42
CA ASN A 159 -32.14 36.06 -2.23
C ASN A 159 -30.89 35.53 -1.47
N GLY A 160 -30.85 35.66 -0.14
CA GLY A 160 -29.72 35.20 0.68
C GLY A 160 -29.80 33.75 1.16
N ALA A 161 -30.99 33.14 1.14
CA ALA A 161 -31.23 31.83 1.73
C ALA A 161 -30.74 30.67 0.83
N GLU A 162 -31.02 30.74 -0.48
CA GLU A 162 -30.73 29.62 -1.40
C GLU A 162 -29.24 29.40 -1.65
N GLU A 163 -28.45 30.47 -1.83
CA GLU A 163 -26.99 30.36 -1.95
C GLU A 163 -26.34 29.73 -0.70
N GLY A 164 -26.88 30.04 0.48
CA GLY A 164 -26.40 29.50 1.76
C GLY A 164 -26.64 27.99 1.88
N VAL A 165 -27.81 27.51 1.45
CA VAL A 165 -28.17 26.08 1.47
C VAL A 165 -27.34 25.29 0.46
N VAL A 166 -27.15 25.78 -0.77
CA VAL A 166 -26.34 25.10 -1.79
C VAL A 166 -24.86 25.01 -1.37
N ARG A 167 -24.29 26.07 -0.81
CA ARG A 167 -22.90 26.05 -0.29
C ARG A 167 -22.76 25.13 0.93
N SER A 168 -23.77 25.07 1.80
CA SER A 168 -23.78 24.19 2.99
C SER A 168 -23.95 22.71 2.62
N ALA A 169 -24.79 22.38 1.65
CA ALA A 169 -24.92 21.03 1.09
C ALA A 169 -23.61 20.57 0.41
N LYS A 170 -22.94 21.47 -0.33
CA LYS A 170 -21.65 21.18 -0.98
C LYS A 170 -20.51 20.98 0.04
N ARG A 171 -20.50 21.72 1.17
CA ARG A 171 -19.58 21.45 2.30
C ARG A 171 -19.90 20.14 3.03
N ARG A 172 -21.18 19.83 3.29
CA ARG A 172 -21.61 18.56 3.92
C ARG A 172 -21.23 17.34 3.09
N ARG A 173 -21.45 17.34 1.77
CA ARG A 173 -21.01 16.25 0.88
C ARG A 173 -19.49 16.09 0.88
N LYS A 174 -18.72 17.19 0.86
CA LYS A 174 -17.24 17.15 0.91
C LYS A 174 -16.68 16.61 2.24
N ALA A 175 -17.42 16.73 3.34
CA ALA A 175 -17.05 16.16 4.63
C ALA A 175 -17.42 14.66 4.75
N GLN A 176 -18.56 14.23 4.20
CA GLN A 176 -19.02 12.84 4.27
C GLN A 176 -18.28 11.89 3.31
N ASP A 177 -17.80 12.40 2.17
CA ASP A 177 -17.04 11.60 1.19
C ASP A 177 -15.53 11.52 1.52
N GLY A 178 -15.07 12.31 2.50
CA GLY A 178 -13.66 12.42 2.90
C GLY A 178 -13.07 11.22 3.64
N GLY A 179 -13.89 10.22 4.00
CA GLY A 179 -13.48 8.96 4.63
C GLY A 179 -13.83 7.71 3.80
N ARG A 180 -14.17 7.88 2.52
CA ARG A 180 -14.23 6.73 1.60
C ARG A 180 -12.83 6.43 1.09
N LYS A 181 -12.38 5.19 1.30
CA LYS A 181 -11.15 4.69 0.67
C LYS A 181 -11.19 4.96 -0.84
N ALA A 182 -10.04 5.32 -1.41
CA ALA A 182 -9.90 5.38 -2.85
C ALA A 182 -10.24 4.01 -3.47
N ASP A 183 -10.76 4.02 -4.70
CA ASP A 183 -10.91 2.79 -5.48
C ASP A 183 -9.50 2.16 -5.66
N GLY A 184 -9.45 0.85 -5.85
CA GLY A 184 -8.18 0.14 -6.04
C GLY A 184 -7.37 0.64 -7.25
N PRO A 185 -6.14 0.16 -7.42
CA PRO A 185 -5.34 0.50 -8.59
C PRO A 185 -6.11 0.23 -9.90
N PRO A 186 -6.10 1.17 -10.85
CA PRO A 186 -6.83 1.02 -12.11
C PRO A 186 -6.18 -0.11 -12.95
N LYS A 187 -7.01 -0.91 -13.61
CA LYS A 187 -6.55 -1.92 -14.57
C LYS A 187 -6.38 -1.29 -15.95
N GLY A 188 -5.32 -1.66 -16.66
CA GLY A 188 -5.05 -1.25 -18.03
C GLY A 188 -5.98 -1.90 -19.04
N THR A 189 -6.01 -1.27 -20.22
CA THR A 189 -6.55 -1.81 -21.47
C THR A 189 -5.46 -2.46 -22.34
N GLY A 190 -4.19 -2.14 -22.06
CA GLY A 190 -3.02 -2.55 -22.84
C GLY A 190 -2.57 -1.51 -23.88
N ASP A 191 -3.28 -0.39 -24.04
CA ASP A 191 -2.92 0.67 -24.98
C ASP A 191 -1.65 1.40 -24.52
N ARG A 192 -0.64 1.45 -25.40
CA ARG A 192 0.66 2.13 -25.18
C ARG A 192 0.81 3.46 -25.92
N GLY A 193 -0.18 3.87 -26.71
CA GLY A 193 -0.15 5.11 -27.48
C GLY A 193 0.02 6.36 -26.59
N PRO A 194 0.60 7.45 -27.13
CA PRO A 194 0.94 8.64 -26.35
C PRO A 194 -0.27 9.37 -25.77
N ILE A 195 -0.08 10.00 -24.60
CA ILE A 195 -1.14 10.69 -23.85
C ILE A 195 -0.74 12.14 -23.62
N ARG A 196 -1.64 13.09 -23.89
CA ARG A 196 -1.39 14.52 -23.63
C ARG A 196 -1.84 14.90 -22.22
N VAL A 197 -0.89 15.09 -21.30
CA VAL A 197 -1.15 15.28 -19.86
C VAL A 197 -0.19 16.29 -19.22
N ASN A 198 -0.61 16.90 -18.12
CA ASN A 198 0.23 17.80 -17.32
C ASN A 198 1.25 17.02 -16.49
N ARG A 199 2.46 17.56 -16.31
CA ARG A 199 3.53 16.99 -15.47
C ARG A 199 3.10 16.66 -14.04
N SER A 200 2.19 17.43 -13.43
CA SER A 200 1.78 17.24 -12.03
C SER A 200 1.03 15.92 -11.79
N PRO A 201 -0.05 15.57 -12.51
CA PRO A 201 -0.65 14.23 -12.46
C PRO A 201 0.35 13.09 -12.66
N VAL A 202 1.30 13.24 -13.60
CA VAL A 202 2.34 12.23 -13.86
C VAL A 202 3.26 12.03 -12.65
N LEU A 203 3.74 13.12 -12.02
CA LEU A 203 4.55 13.03 -10.81
C LEU A 203 3.80 12.40 -9.63
N ILE A 204 2.52 12.76 -9.45
CA ILE A 204 1.68 12.21 -8.38
C ILE A 204 1.52 10.69 -8.55
N LEU A 205 1.22 10.23 -9.78
CA LEU A 205 1.06 8.81 -10.05
C LEU A 205 2.39 8.05 -9.89
N TRP A 206 3.48 8.59 -10.41
CA TRP A 206 4.81 7.98 -10.26
C TRP A 206 5.22 7.83 -8.79
N ALA A 207 5.00 8.87 -7.97
CA ALA A 207 5.25 8.81 -6.53
C ALA A 207 4.34 7.82 -5.80
N ALA A 208 3.07 7.66 -6.23
CA ALA A 208 2.18 6.64 -5.67
C ALA A 208 2.63 5.21 -6.06
N VAL A 209 3.02 4.99 -7.32
CA VAL A 209 3.56 3.70 -7.78
C VAL A 209 4.85 3.33 -7.02
N ALA A 210 5.76 4.28 -6.85
CA ALA A 210 6.96 4.10 -6.01
C ALA A 210 6.57 3.77 -4.55
N GLY A 211 5.56 4.43 -3.98
CA GLY A 211 5.06 4.16 -2.63
C GLY A 211 4.50 2.75 -2.47
N GLU A 212 3.73 2.25 -3.44
CA GLU A 212 3.27 0.85 -3.44
C GLU A 212 4.44 -0.13 -3.53
N ARG A 213 5.44 0.12 -4.38
CA ARG A 213 6.66 -0.70 -4.45
C ARG A 213 7.47 -0.69 -3.16
N LEU A 214 7.39 0.38 -2.36
CA LEU A 214 7.94 0.47 -1.00
C LEU A 214 7.01 -0.12 0.09
N GLY A 215 5.89 -0.76 -0.29
CA GLY A 215 5.01 -1.48 0.63
C GLY A 215 3.95 -0.63 1.35
N MET A 216 3.67 0.58 0.85
CA MET A 216 2.48 1.35 1.24
C MET A 216 1.23 0.74 0.60
N ASP A 217 0.05 0.85 1.23
CA ASP A 217 -1.19 0.56 0.50
C ASP A 217 -1.55 1.68 -0.47
N TRP A 218 -2.33 1.39 -1.51
CA TRP A 218 -2.70 2.37 -2.55
C TRP A 218 -3.24 3.70 -2.00
N SER A 219 -3.98 3.67 -0.88
CA SER A 219 -4.53 4.88 -0.27
C SER A 219 -3.47 5.70 0.45
N GLU A 220 -2.53 5.03 1.12
CA GLU A 220 -1.33 5.65 1.70
C GLU A 220 -0.48 6.27 0.58
N ALA A 221 -0.17 5.49 -0.46
CA ALA A 221 0.65 5.87 -1.60
C ALA A 221 0.08 7.07 -2.38
N LEU A 222 -1.23 7.10 -2.64
CA LEU A 222 -1.92 8.26 -3.26
C LEU A 222 -1.80 9.53 -2.40
N SER A 223 -1.95 9.40 -1.08
CA SER A 223 -1.78 10.53 -0.16
C SER A 223 -0.36 11.08 -0.22
N VAL A 224 0.63 10.19 -0.18
CA VAL A 224 2.06 10.51 -0.28
C VAL A 224 2.41 11.15 -1.62
N GLY A 225 1.95 10.61 -2.75
CA GLY A 225 2.18 11.20 -4.08
C GLY A 225 1.55 12.57 -4.25
N GLY A 226 0.40 12.83 -3.61
CA GLY A 226 -0.18 14.17 -3.51
C GLY A 226 0.68 15.13 -2.69
N GLY A 227 1.27 14.66 -1.58
CA GLY A 227 2.25 15.41 -0.77
C GLY A 227 3.50 15.78 -1.56
N VAL A 228 4.10 14.83 -2.29
CA VAL A 228 5.25 15.06 -3.20
C VAL A 228 4.96 16.20 -4.16
N ALA A 229 3.79 16.18 -4.81
CA ALA A 229 3.41 17.25 -5.73
C ALA A 229 3.16 18.60 -5.04
N SER A 230 2.67 18.63 -3.80
CA SER A 230 2.59 19.90 -3.03
C SER A 230 3.98 20.47 -2.78
N VAL A 231 4.92 19.67 -2.26
CA VAL A 231 6.31 20.11 -1.99
C VAL A 231 6.98 20.63 -3.27
N CYS A 232 6.88 19.90 -4.39
CA CYS A 232 7.41 20.35 -5.68
C CYS A 232 6.72 21.63 -6.20
N ALA A 233 5.40 21.77 -6.04
CA ALA A 233 4.68 22.96 -6.46
C ALA A 233 5.03 24.19 -5.61
N GLN A 234 5.22 24.03 -4.30
CA GLN A 234 5.70 25.07 -3.40
C GLN A 234 7.12 25.52 -3.76
N ALA A 235 8.04 24.57 -3.99
CA ALA A 235 9.40 24.86 -4.43
C ALA A 235 9.44 25.61 -5.78
N LYS A 236 8.63 25.18 -6.77
CA LYS A 236 8.53 25.88 -8.07
C LYS A 236 7.87 27.26 -7.94
N GLY A 237 6.83 27.40 -7.09
CA GLY A 237 6.16 28.67 -6.84
C GLY A 237 7.09 29.73 -6.22
N ARG A 238 7.96 29.33 -5.28
CA ARG A 238 9.02 30.19 -4.74
C ARG A 238 10.03 30.60 -5.81
N ARG A 239 10.56 29.65 -6.58
CA ARG A 239 11.55 29.92 -7.67
C ARG A 239 11.01 30.85 -8.76
N LEU A 240 9.70 30.86 -9.02
CA LEU A 240 9.06 31.73 -10.01
C LEU A 240 8.58 33.08 -9.43
N GLY A 241 8.77 33.36 -8.14
CA GLY A 241 8.27 34.56 -7.48
C GLY A 241 6.73 34.63 -7.35
N LEU A 242 6.03 33.52 -7.60
CA LEU A 242 4.55 33.48 -7.68
C LEU A 242 3.87 33.31 -6.31
N LYS A 243 4.67 33.15 -5.24
CA LYS A 243 4.23 33.29 -3.85
C LYS A 243 5.03 34.42 -3.20
N HIS A 244 4.38 35.54 -2.92
CA HIS A 244 4.90 36.61 -2.08
C HIS A 244 4.36 36.43 -0.66
N GLY A 245 5.23 36.46 0.35
CA GLY A 245 4.86 36.38 1.77
C GLY A 245 4.72 34.96 2.33
N GLY A 246 5.19 34.76 3.57
CA GLY A 246 5.19 33.48 4.27
C GLY A 246 6.60 32.91 4.46
N GLU A 247 7.46 33.67 5.14
CA GLU A 247 8.69 33.10 5.70
C GLU A 247 8.34 32.15 6.85
N GLY A 248 8.98 31.01 6.83
CA GLY A 248 8.91 29.98 7.85
C GLY A 248 9.77 28.81 7.40
N PRO A 249 10.58 28.21 8.29
CA PRO A 249 11.02 26.84 8.09
C PRO A 249 9.81 25.94 7.81
N ILE A 250 10.04 24.74 7.27
CA ILE A 250 9.12 23.65 7.62
C ILE A 250 9.33 23.48 9.11
N ASP A 251 8.40 24.01 9.91
CA ASP A 251 8.62 24.13 11.35
C ASP A 251 8.87 22.73 11.93
N GLY A 252 9.94 22.64 12.72
CA GLY A 252 10.36 21.41 13.37
C GLY A 252 9.43 21.00 14.51
N SER A 253 8.27 21.65 14.65
CA SER A 253 7.14 21.17 15.45
C SER A 253 6.63 19.84 14.87
N GLN A 254 7.31 18.77 15.27
CA GLN A 254 6.78 17.41 15.28
C GLN A 254 5.52 17.41 16.16
N GLY A 255 4.39 17.80 15.56
CA GLY A 255 3.08 17.61 16.16
C GLY A 255 2.93 16.13 16.50
N GLN A 256 2.47 15.83 17.71
CA GLN A 256 2.41 14.45 18.22
C GLN A 256 1.73 13.52 17.20
N GLY A 257 2.46 12.49 16.74
CA GLY A 257 1.98 11.55 15.72
C GLY A 257 2.35 11.89 14.26
N GLN A 258 3.20 12.88 14.01
CA GLN A 258 3.82 13.11 12.70
C GLN A 258 5.15 12.34 12.56
N ALA A 259 5.42 11.85 11.35
CA ALA A 259 6.68 11.24 10.95
C ALA A 259 7.14 11.82 9.60
N GLN A 260 8.37 11.52 9.19
CA GLN A 260 8.89 11.83 7.86
C GLN A 260 9.12 10.52 7.10
N ILE A 261 8.82 10.53 5.80
CA ILE A 261 9.19 9.49 4.86
C ILE A 261 9.91 10.12 3.67
N ARG A 262 10.91 9.40 3.15
CA ARG A 262 11.64 9.81 1.96
C ARG A 262 11.15 9.01 0.76
N ILE A 263 10.84 9.70 -0.34
CA ILE A 263 10.41 9.07 -1.60
C ILE A 263 10.80 9.96 -2.78
N LEU A 264 11.38 9.39 -3.84
CA LEU A 264 11.96 10.13 -4.96
C LEU A 264 12.96 11.22 -4.52
N GLY A 265 13.71 10.99 -3.44
CA GLY A 265 14.64 11.95 -2.84
C GLY A 265 13.99 13.15 -2.15
N ILE A 266 12.67 13.10 -1.89
CA ILE A 266 11.89 14.18 -1.28
C ILE A 266 11.37 13.71 0.09
N GLU A 267 11.58 14.53 1.13
CA GLU A 267 11.00 14.33 2.46
C GLU A 267 9.54 14.77 2.49
N ILE A 268 8.64 13.86 2.88
CA ILE A 268 7.21 14.11 3.05
C ILE A 268 6.85 13.92 4.51
N VAL A 269 6.30 14.97 5.13
CA VAL A 269 5.69 14.88 6.45
C VAL A 269 4.38 14.11 6.33
N VAL A 270 4.23 13.09 7.15
CA VAL A 270 3.08 12.20 7.19
C VAL A 270 2.54 12.09 8.61
N ARG A 271 1.26 11.75 8.75
CA ARG A 271 0.55 11.50 10.01
C ARG A 271 -0.18 10.18 9.90
N GLU A 272 -0.10 9.35 10.94
CA GLU A 272 -0.95 8.16 11.03
C GLU A 272 -2.41 8.56 11.29
N THR A 273 -3.33 7.93 10.58
CA THR A 273 -4.78 8.10 10.76
C THR A 273 -5.44 6.74 10.92
N GLY A 274 -6.70 6.69 11.40
CA GLY A 274 -7.46 5.44 11.50
C GLY A 274 -7.67 4.71 10.16
N GLU A 275 -7.38 5.36 9.03
CA GLU A 275 -7.47 4.79 7.68
C GLU A 275 -6.10 4.48 7.04
N GLY A 276 -4.99 4.66 7.77
CA GLY A 276 -3.62 4.48 7.29
C GLY A 276 -2.79 5.77 7.32
N LEU A 277 -1.56 5.69 6.82
CA LEU A 277 -0.65 6.82 6.68
C LEU A 277 -1.20 7.88 5.70
N ARG A 278 -1.07 9.17 6.03
CA ARG A 278 -1.47 10.28 5.16
C ARG A 278 -0.42 11.40 5.15
N ALA A 279 -0.13 11.96 3.98
CA ALA A 279 0.71 13.16 3.89
C ALA A 279 0.03 14.38 4.50
N VAL A 280 0.83 15.27 5.09
CA VAL A 280 0.40 16.55 5.67
C VAL A 280 0.60 17.67 4.62
N ASP A 281 -0.38 18.56 4.49
CA ASP A 281 -0.33 19.72 3.60
C ASP A 281 -1.00 20.91 4.30
N GLY A 282 -0.18 21.84 4.82
CA GLY A 282 -0.60 22.82 5.82
C GLY A 282 -1.11 22.11 7.09
N ASP A 283 -2.20 22.61 7.67
CA ASP A 283 -2.86 21.98 8.84
C ASP A 283 -3.63 20.69 8.49
N GLY A 284 -3.78 20.40 7.19
CA GLY A 284 -4.59 19.30 6.67
C GLY A 284 -3.83 18.01 6.40
N VAL A 285 -4.58 16.96 6.04
CA VAL A 285 -4.03 15.74 5.41
C VAL A 285 -4.52 15.62 3.97
N VAL A 286 -3.65 15.10 3.10
CA VAL A 286 -3.95 14.84 1.70
C VAL A 286 -4.89 13.65 1.59
N GLN A 287 -6.12 13.89 1.13
CA GLN A 287 -7.14 12.84 1.07
C GLN A 287 -6.97 11.94 -0.17
N PRO A 288 -6.85 10.59 -0.01
CA PRO A 288 -6.57 9.68 -1.13
C PRO A 288 -7.62 9.75 -2.24
N ARG A 289 -8.91 9.82 -1.89
CA ARG A 289 -10.03 9.94 -2.84
C ARG A 289 -9.88 11.15 -3.75
N TYR A 290 -9.52 12.31 -3.18
CA TYR A 290 -9.31 13.54 -3.94
C TYR A 290 -8.15 13.40 -4.94
N VAL A 291 -7.07 12.72 -4.54
CA VAL A 291 -5.94 12.45 -5.43
C VAL A 291 -6.35 11.48 -6.55
N TYR A 292 -7.01 10.36 -6.20
CA TYR A 292 -7.50 9.38 -7.18
C TYR A 292 -8.41 10.02 -8.24
N ASP A 293 -9.41 10.79 -7.82
CA ASP A 293 -10.33 11.48 -8.74
C ASP A 293 -9.62 12.55 -9.58
N ARG A 294 -8.49 13.10 -9.11
CA ARG A 294 -7.66 14.02 -9.88
C ARG A 294 -6.88 13.29 -10.97
N LEU A 295 -6.30 12.13 -10.64
CA LEU A 295 -5.59 11.27 -11.61
C LEU A 295 -6.55 10.72 -12.66
N ARG A 296 -7.71 10.18 -12.24
CA ARG A 296 -8.76 9.72 -13.15
C ARG A 296 -9.22 10.79 -14.14
N ARG A 297 -9.37 12.05 -13.70
CA ARG A 297 -9.69 13.17 -14.61
C ARG A 297 -8.53 13.59 -15.52
N ALA A 298 -7.28 13.32 -15.14
CA ALA A 298 -6.10 13.71 -15.91
C ALA A 298 -5.72 12.68 -16.98
N PHE A 299 -5.95 11.39 -16.72
CA PHE A 299 -5.61 10.29 -17.63
C PHE A 299 -6.83 9.66 -18.33
N GLY A 300 -8.05 9.88 -17.82
CA GLY A 300 -9.27 9.28 -18.38
C GLY A 300 -9.21 7.75 -18.33
N GLU A 301 -9.69 7.11 -19.40
CA GLU A 301 -9.68 5.65 -19.56
C GLU A 301 -8.25 5.06 -19.55
N ARG A 302 -7.25 5.84 -19.97
CA ARG A 302 -5.84 5.42 -20.02
C ARG A 302 -5.16 5.36 -18.64
N PHE A 303 -5.86 5.70 -17.56
CA PHE A 303 -5.28 5.72 -16.20
C PHE A 303 -4.67 4.37 -15.78
N GLY A 304 -5.31 3.27 -16.18
CA GLY A 304 -4.78 1.91 -15.96
C GLY A 304 -3.46 1.66 -16.69
N ASP A 305 -3.38 2.00 -17.98
CA ASP A 305 -2.19 1.77 -18.80
C ASP A 305 -0.98 2.53 -18.26
N VAL A 306 -1.18 3.80 -17.85
CA VAL A 306 -0.11 4.60 -17.24
C VAL A 306 0.36 3.98 -15.92
N TYR A 307 -0.57 3.52 -15.08
CA TYR A 307 -0.25 2.87 -13.81
C TYR A 307 0.57 1.57 -14.03
N GLU A 308 0.12 0.68 -14.92
CA GLU A 308 0.77 -0.60 -15.16
C GLU A 308 2.18 -0.44 -15.75
N VAL A 309 2.35 0.47 -16.72
CA VAL A 309 3.66 0.74 -17.33
C VAL A 309 4.62 1.40 -16.33
N MET A 310 4.13 2.31 -15.48
CA MET A 310 4.93 2.83 -14.37
C MET A 310 5.26 1.75 -13.34
N MET A 311 4.35 0.84 -13.02
CA MET A 311 4.58 -0.26 -12.07
C MET A 311 5.63 -1.25 -12.58
N GLY A 312 5.73 -1.42 -13.90
CA GLY A 312 6.84 -2.10 -14.57
C GLY A 312 8.17 -1.38 -14.34
N LEU A 313 8.26 -0.09 -14.67
CA LEU A 313 9.49 0.70 -14.46
C LEU A 313 9.93 0.76 -12.99
N ALA A 314 8.98 0.91 -12.05
CA ALA A 314 9.29 0.89 -10.62
C ALA A 314 9.67 -0.51 -10.10
N GLY A 315 9.33 -1.58 -10.83
CA GLY A 315 9.82 -2.94 -10.55
C GLY A 315 11.24 -3.20 -11.01
N ALA A 316 11.74 -2.42 -11.98
CA ALA A 316 13.10 -2.46 -12.49
C ALA A 316 14.07 -1.54 -11.70
N LEU A 317 13.64 -1.02 -10.54
CA LEU A 317 14.43 -0.17 -9.65
C LEU A 317 14.45 -0.78 -8.25
N ASP A 318 15.57 -0.67 -7.53
CA ASP A 318 15.61 -1.11 -6.14
C ASP A 318 14.93 -0.12 -5.18
N SER A 319 14.61 -0.55 -3.96
CA SER A 319 13.92 0.29 -2.97
C SER A 319 14.71 1.56 -2.61
N GLY A 320 16.04 1.50 -2.54
CA GLY A 320 16.89 2.66 -2.30
C GLY A 320 16.96 3.60 -3.50
N GLU A 321 16.88 3.08 -4.72
CA GLU A 321 16.72 3.91 -5.93
C GLU A 321 15.37 4.66 -5.95
N LEU A 322 14.27 4.00 -5.54
CA LEU A 322 12.93 4.60 -5.43
C LEU A 322 12.80 5.61 -4.29
N GLU A 323 13.39 5.33 -3.13
CA GLU A 323 13.48 6.28 -2.02
C GLU A 323 14.39 7.47 -2.38
N GLY A 324 15.47 7.21 -3.12
CA GLY A 324 16.51 8.18 -3.46
C GLY A 324 16.23 9.05 -4.68
N ARG A 325 17.27 9.80 -5.08
CA ARG A 325 17.23 10.72 -6.22
C ARG A 325 16.96 10.01 -7.57
N ARG A 326 17.40 8.75 -7.70
CA ARG A 326 17.29 7.96 -8.93
C ARG A 326 15.84 7.80 -9.40
N GLY A 327 14.89 7.58 -8.48
CA GLY A 327 13.47 7.55 -8.79
C GLY A 327 12.96 8.88 -9.37
N PHE A 328 13.47 10.02 -8.91
CA PHE A 328 13.12 11.33 -9.48
C PHE A 328 13.77 11.54 -10.86
N GLU A 329 15.01 11.10 -11.05
CA GLU A 329 15.72 11.16 -12.34
C GLU A 329 14.99 10.37 -13.43
N MET A 330 14.39 9.22 -13.11
CA MET A 330 13.55 8.49 -14.05
C MET A 330 12.33 9.30 -14.47
N TYR A 331 11.63 9.92 -13.52
CA TYR A 331 10.55 10.86 -13.85
C TYR A 331 11.05 12.06 -14.68
N GLU A 332 12.24 12.59 -14.45
CA GLU A 332 12.77 13.69 -15.27
C GLU A 332 13.01 13.31 -16.73
N ARG A 333 13.26 12.02 -17.02
CA ARG A 333 13.41 11.48 -18.38
C ARG A 333 12.06 11.33 -19.10
N PHE A 334 11.07 10.67 -18.47
CA PHE A 334 9.79 10.38 -19.14
C PHE A 334 8.70 11.45 -18.98
N ARG A 335 8.88 12.45 -18.10
CA ARG A 335 7.85 13.47 -17.85
C ARG A 335 7.40 14.19 -19.13
N PRO A 336 6.13 14.62 -19.21
CA PRO A 336 5.61 15.32 -20.37
C PRO A 336 6.48 16.48 -20.86
N GLY A 337 6.75 16.55 -22.16
CA GLY A 337 7.43 17.69 -22.78
C GLY A 337 6.56 18.95 -22.70
N VAL A 338 6.96 19.93 -21.88
CA VAL A 338 6.30 21.26 -21.81
C VAL A 338 7.34 22.38 -21.81
N PRO A 339 6.98 23.60 -22.27
CA PRO A 339 7.89 24.74 -22.32
C PRO A 339 8.55 25.08 -20.99
N GLU A 340 9.65 25.83 -21.02
CA GLU A 340 10.33 26.27 -19.81
C GLU A 340 9.65 27.46 -19.13
N GLY A 341 10.14 27.80 -17.92
CA GLY A 341 9.68 28.95 -17.16
C GLY A 341 8.19 28.96 -16.82
N ARG A 342 7.55 30.12 -17.02
CA ARG A 342 6.13 30.35 -16.70
C ARG A 342 5.18 29.74 -17.74
N ALA A 343 5.60 29.63 -19.00
CA ALA A 343 4.77 29.13 -20.10
C ALA A 343 4.41 27.63 -19.95
N GLY A 344 5.33 26.82 -19.43
CA GLY A 344 5.05 25.41 -19.09
C GLY A 344 4.40 25.18 -17.73
N TRP A 345 4.04 26.22 -16.97
CA TRP A 345 3.35 26.02 -15.70
C TRP A 345 1.86 25.78 -15.93
N GLY A 346 1.39 24.56 -15.67
CA GLY A 346 0.01 24.15 -15.92
C GLY A 346 -0.21 23.52 -17.31
N ALA A 347 0.73 23.68 -18.24
CA ALA A 347 0.66 23.12 -19.58
C ALA A 347 0.61 21.57 -19.60
N ALA A 348 -0.06 21.03 -20.62
CA ALA A 348 -0.06 19.61 -20.94
C ALA A 348 0.92 19.31 -22.08
N GLY A 349 1.77 18.31 -21.86
CA GLY A 349 2.75 17.80 -22.82
C GLY A 349 2.42 16.37 -23.21
N GLU A 350 3.19 15.81 -24.13
CA GLU A 350 3.06 14.40 -24.52
C GLU A 350 3.82 13.49 -23.54
N LEU A 351 3.18 12.41 -23.11
CA LEU A 351 3.75 11.28 -22.36
C LEU A 351 3.69 10.04 -23.25
N SER A 352 4.85 9.48 -23.62
CA SER A 352 4.92 8.19 -24.31
C SER A 352 4.98 7.04 -23.30
N LEU A 353 4.06 6.08 -23.38
CA LEU A 353 4.11 4.87 -22.53
C LEU A 353 5.06 3.81 -23.10
N GLU A 354 5.28 3.82 -24.42
CA GLU A 354 6.33 3.00 -25.04
C GLU A 354 7.70 3.36 -24.49
N GLU A 355 8.01 4.65 -24.32
CA GLU A 355 9.29 5.10 -23.75
C GLU A 355 9.46 4.68 -22.28
N VAL A 356 8.42 4.80 -21.45
CA VAL A 356 8.46 4.33 -20.05
C VAL A 356 8.66 2.82 -19.99
N GLY A 357 8.01 2.05 -20.88
CA GLY A 357 8.20 0.60 -21.00
C GLY A 357 9.59 0.22 -21.50
N ARG A 358 10.16 0.98 -22.44
CA ARG A 358 11.53 0.82 -22.95
C ARG A 358 12.55 1.06 -21.83
N MET A 359 12.39 2.15 -21.08
CA MET A 359 13.20 2.45 -19.89
C MET A 359 13.13 1.34 -18.82
N ALA A 360 11.97 0.71 -18.63
CA ALA A 360 11.82 -0.41 -17.71
C ALA A 360 12.71 -1.59 -18.12
N GLY A 361 12.69 -1.96 -19.40
CA GLY A 361 13.57 -3.00 -19.95
C GLY A 361 15.06 -2.65 -19.84
N GLU A 362 15.44 -1.38 -20.04
CA GLU A 362 16.83 -0.93 -19.84
C GLU A 362 17.29 -1.05 -18.38
N GLN A 363 16.45 -0.65 -17.41
CA GLN A 363 16.82 -0.77 -15.99
C GLN A 363 16.84 -2.24 -15.55
N GLU A 364 15.96 -3.08 -16.08
CA GLU A 364 15.96 -4.51 -15.82
C GLU A 364 17.23 -5.19 -16.38
N GLY A 365 17.60 -4.89 -17.63
CA GLY A 365 18.84 -5.38 -18.24
C GLY A 365 20.08 -5.00 -17.43
N ARG A 366 20.18 -3.72 -17.01
CA ARG A 366 21.24 -3.28 -16.08
C ARG A 366 21.24 -4.06 -14.77
N MET A 367 20.07 -4.31 -14.17
CA MET A 367 19.96 -5.03 -12.90
C MET A 367 20.38 -6.51 -13.05
N LEU A 368 20.08 -7.12 -14.20
CA LEU A 368 20.56 -8.45 -14.57
C LEU A 368 22.08 -8.47 -14.70
N GLU A 369 22.67 -7.57 -15.50
CA GLU A 369 24.13 -7.45 -15.66
C GLU A 369 24.86 -7.23 -14.33
N GLU A 370 24.34 -6.34 -13.46
CA GLU A 370 24.90 -6.11 -12.13
C GLU A 370 24.79 -7.34 -11.21
N ALA A 371 23.75 -8.15 -11.35
CA ALA A 371 23.57 -9.38 -10.58
C ALA A 371 24.46 -10.51 -11.07
N GLU A 372 24.54 -10.71 -12.39
CA GLU A 372 25.47 -11.66 -13.01
C GLU A 372 26.92 -11.33 -12.65
N GLY A 373 27.30 -10.05 -12.68
CA GLY A 373 28.62 -9.60 -12.23
C GLY A 373 28.91 -9.90 -10.75
N ARG A 374 27.91 -9.77 -9.86
CA ARG A 374 28.05 -10.15 -8.43
C ARG A 374 28.19 -11.67 -8.25
N VAL A 375 27.42 -12.46 -8.99
CA VAL A 375 27.54 -13.93 -8.99
C VAL A 375 28.95 -14.30 -9.45
N ALA A 376 29.37 -13.85 -10.65
CA ALA A 376 30.68 -14.11 -11.22
C ALA A 376 31.85 -13.72 -10.28
N ALA A 377 31.74 -12.58 -9.59
CA ALA A 377 32.72 -12.16 -8.59
C ALA A 377 32.78 -13.11 -7.38
N ALA A 378 31.63 -13.57 -6.88
CA ALA A 378 31.54 -14.54 -5.79
C ALA A 378 32.10 -15.92 -6.20
N VAL A 379 31.94 -16.33 -7.47
CA VAL A 379 32.59 -17.53 -8.03
C VAL A 379 34.12 -17.35 -8.06
N ALA A 380 34.58 -16.23 -8.61
CA ALA A 380 36.01 -15.96 -8.79
C ALA A 380 36.78 -15.92 -7.46
N SER A 381 36.18 -15.34 -6.41
CA SER A 381 36.76 -15.32 -5.06
C SER A 381 36.93 -16.70 -4.41
N ARG A 382 36.40 -17.76 -5.03
CA ARG A 382 36.42 -19.13 -4.49
C ARG A 382 37.47 -20.05 -5.12
N LYS A 383 38.25 -19.57 -6.09
CA LYS A 383 39.24 -20.38 -6.82
C LYS A 383 40.43 -20.87 -5.99
N ASP A 384 40.49 -20.52 -4.70
CA ASP A 384 41.41 -21.09 -3.72
C ASP A 384 41.00 -22.53 -3.29
N GLY A 385 41.07 -23.47 -4.24
CA GLY A 385 41.31 -24.89 -3.98
C GLY A 385 40.16 -25.78 -3.47
N ALA A 386 38.93 -25.27 -3.28
CA ALA A 386 37.81 -26.07 -2.79
C ALA A 386 36.89 -26.58 -3.92
N THR A 387 36.71 -27.90 -3.99
CA THR A 387 35.71 -28.56 -4.86
C THR A 387 34.27 -28.10 -4.53
N VAL A 388 33.43 -27.96 -5.56
CA VAL A 388 31.95 -27.85 -5.57
C VAL A 388 31.29 -27.61 -4.20
N GLY A 389 30.72 -26.42 -3.99
CA GLY A 389 29.99 -26.09 -2.77
C GLY A 389 28.91 -25.03 -2.96
N GLU A 390 28.04 -24.89 -1.96
CA GLU A 390 26.91 -23.95 -1.96
C GLU A 390 27.41 -22.49 -1.83
N VAL A 391 27.11 -21.61 -2.81
CA VAL A 391 27.40 -20.17 -2.72
C VAL A 391 26.10 -19.42 -2.48
N ALA A 392 25.95 -18.85 -1.28
CA ALA A 392 24.83 -17.96 -0.98
C ALA A 392 25.15 -16.53 -1.44
N VAL A 393 24.57 -16.11 -2.57
CA VAL A 393 24.63 -14.72 -3.06
C VAL A 393 23.33 -14.01 -2.68
N GLU A 394 23.37 -13.01 -1.78
CA GLU A 394 22.19 -12.15 -1.54
C GLU A 394 22.05 -11.15 -2.70
N VAL A 395 21.03 -11.36 -3.53
CA VAL A 395 20.65 -10.41 -4.59
C VAL A 395 19.27 -9.83 -4.27
N ARG A 396 19.20 -8.50 -4.12
CA ARG A 396 17.92 -7.80 -3.95
C ARG A 396 17.35 -7.41 -5.30
N MET A 397 16.35 -8.15 -5.75
CA MET A 397 15.66 -7.94 -7.01
C MET A 397 14.26 -8.57 -6.96
N ASP A 398 13.40 -8.20 -7.89
CA ASP A 398 12.07 -8.80 -8.04
C ASP A 398 12.20 -10.29 -8.42
N VAL A 399 11.31 -11.14 -7.91
CA VAL A 399 11.36 -12.61 -8.12
C VAL A 399 11.32 -12.97 -9.61
N GLY A 400 10.64 -12.19 -10.44
CA GLY A 400 10.66 -12.39 -11.89
C GLY A 400 12.01 -12.13 -12.55
N VAL A 401 12.79 -11.18 -12.01
CA VAL A 401 14.14 -10.83 -12.47
C VAL A 401 15.15 -11.87 -11.98
N VAL A 402 14.99 -12.37 -10.74
CA VAL A 402 15.76 -13.51 -10.21
C VAL A 402 15.67 -14.72 -11.16
N GLY A 403 14.45 -15.08 -11.60
CA GLY A 403 14.23 -16.19 -12.53
C GLY A 403 15.04 -16.04 -13.83
N ARG A 404 14.92 -14.88 -14.50
CA ARG A 404 15.64 -14.60 -15.76
C ARG A 404 17.17 -14.56 -15.59
N CYS A 405 17.66 -14.02 -14.47
CA CYS A 405 19.09 -14.04 -14.14
C CYS A 405 19.62 -15.49 -14.03
N LEU A 406 18.86 -16.35 -13.36
CA LEU A 406 19.23 -17.75 -13.17
C LEU A 406 19.12 -18.56 -14.46
N GLU A 407 18.13 -18.29 -15.31
CA GLU A 407 18.05 -18.85 -16.68
C GLU A 407 19.27 -18.45 -17.53
N GLY A 408 19.71 -17.19 -17.47
CA GLY A 408 20.90 -16.71 -18.18
C GLY A 408 22.20 -17.39 -17.70
N LEU A 409 22.38 -17.49 -16.38
CA LEU A 409 23.51 -18.18 -15.75
C LEU A 409 23.50 -19.70 -16.04
N GLN A 410 22.32 -20.33 -16.08
CA GLN A 410 22.17 -21.73 -16.49
C GLN A 410 22.51 -21.95 -17.97
N ALA A 411 22.07 -21.06 -18.86
CA ALA A 411 22.35 -21.15 -20.29
C ALA A 411 23.85 -21.04 -20.61
N ARG A 412 24.63 -20.34 -19.77
CA ARG A 412 26.10 -20.26 -19.87
C ARG A 412 26.83 -21.40 -19.12
N GLY A 413 26.12 -22.25 -18.40
CA GLY A 413 26.69 -23.34 -17.61
C GLY A 413 27.45 -22.87 -16.36
N GLU A 414 27.19 -21.65 -15.88
CA GLU A 414 27.82 -21.12 -14.66
C GLU A 414 27.09 -21.60 -13.39
N VAL A 415 25.80 -21.91 -13.51
CA VAL A 415 24.93 -22.30 -12.39
C VAL A 415 24.05 -23.50 -12.80
N TYR A 416 23.85 -24.43 -11.87
CA TYR A 416 23.00 -25.62 -12.00
C TYR A 416 21.97 -25.65 -10.86
N CYS A 417 20.71 -25.97 -11.16
CA CYS A 417 19.66 -26.13 -10.15
C CYS A 417 19.53 -27.59 -9.69
N SER A 418 19.71 -27.82 -8.39
CA SER A 418 19.56 -29.11 -7.71
C SER A 418 18.63 -28.95 -6.52
N GLN A 419 17.49 -29.65 -6.52
CA GLN A 419 16.58 -29.73 -5.35
C GLN A 419 16.26 -28.35 -4.73
N ASP A 420 15.75 -27.44 -5.56
CA ASP A 420 15.43 -26.04 -5.21
C ASP A 420 16.62 -25.17 -4.77
N ARG A 421 17.85 -25.57 -5.09
CA ARG A 421 19.08 -24.81 -4.81
C ARG A 421 19.92 -24.60 -6.05
N PHE A 422 20.51 -23.42 -6.16
CA PHE A 422 21.41 -23.05 -7.24
C PHE A 422 22.85 -23.27 -6.80
N MET A 423 23.53 -24.22 -7.45
CA MET A 423 24.95 -24.49 -7.25
C MET A 423 25.76 -23.89 -8.39
N VAL A 424 26.84 -23.21 -8.05
CA VAL A 424 27.80 -22.70 -9.02
C VAL A 424 28.84 -23.78 -9.31
N LEU A 425 29.25 -23.92 -10.58
CA LEU A 425 30.32 -24.83 -11.02
C LEU A 425 31.73 -24.26 -10.83
#